data_AF-A0A922Y605-F1
#
_entry.id   AF-A0A922Y605-F1
#
_cell.length_a   1.000
_cell.length_b   1.000
_cell.length_c   1.000
_cell.angle_alpha   90.00
_cell.angle_beta   90.00
_cell.angle_gamma   90.00
#
_symmetry.space_group_name_H-M   'P 1'
#
loop_
_entity.id
_entity.type
_entity.pdbx_description
1 polymer ?
#
loop_
_entity_poly.entity_id
_entity_poly.type
_entity_poly.pdbx_seq_one_letter_code
_entity_poly.pdbx_strand_id
1 'polypeptide(L)'
;MADDSEIRVRPGRIRSTRAQQARPFISQALAAAQKAGGRVSRSGKITTGNRSRFGRGQRASIQANRLLTGRSRIVVIKTRVVRHSARAAPLAAHLSYLRRDGVTRDGEKARLFGPEGDNVDARDFAARCEDDRHHFRFIVSPEDAVDMADLKDHARELMGQMEKDLGTKLDWVGVDHWNTDNPH
;
A
#
# COMPACT_ATOMS: atom_id res chain seq x y z
N MET A 1 -23.13 27.60 32.57
CA MET A 1 -23.48 26.88 31.32
C MET A 1 -22.49 25.73 31.22
N ALA A 2 -23.00 24.49 31.22
CA ALA A 2 -22.22 23.28 31.41
C ALA A 2 -21.43 22.92 30.14
N ASP A 3 -20.17 22.52 30.33
CA ASP A 3 -19.26 22.04 29.29
C ASP A 3 -19.61 20.58 28.96
N ASP A 4 -20.21 20.40 27.78
CA ASP A 4 -20.70 19.12 27.27
C ASP A 4 -19.50 18.32 26.71
N SER A 5 -18.82 17.61 27.61
CA SER A 5 -17.66 16.80 27.24
C SER A 5 -18.11 15.58 26.41
N GLU A 6 -17.79 15.62 25.12
CA GLU A 6 -18.10 14.61 24.10
C GLU A 6 -17.68 13.19 24.54
N ILE A 7 -18.65 12.38 24.99
CA ILE A 7 -18.41 11.01 25.46
C ILE A 7 -18.15 10.11 24.25
N ARG A 8 -16.87 9.83 23.96
CA ARG A 8 -16.47 8.82 22.96
C ARG A 8 -16.43 7.43 23.58
N VAL A 9 -17.55 6.73 23.49
CA VAL A 9 -17.64 5.32 23.87
C VAL A 9 -16.82 4.47 22.88
N ARG A 10 -15.86 3.68 23.39
CA ARG A 10 -15.17 2.63 22.63
C ARG A 10 -15.62 1.25 23.14
N PRO A 11 -16.72 0.69 22.62
CA PRO A 11 -17.18 -0.61 23.05
C PRO A 11 -16.09 -1.66 22.78
N GLY A 12 -15.73 -2.42 23.81
CA GLY A 12 -14.82 -3.56 23.68
C GLY A 12 -15.43 -4.68 22.82
N ARG A 13 -14.61 -5.69 22.51
CA ARG A 13 -15.06 -6.88 21.77
C ARG A 13 -16.19 -7.58 22.55
N ILE A 14 -17.28 -7.93 21.86
CA ILE A 14 -18.44 -8.64 22.43
C ILE A 14 -17.95 -9.92 23.15
N ARG A 15 -18.34 -10.05 24.44
CA ARG A 15 -17.90 -11.08 25.43
C ARG A 15 -16.54 -10.88 26.13
N SER A 16 -15.93 -9.70 26.02
CA SER A 16 -14.79 -9.32 26.87
C SER A 16 -15.26 -8.95 28.28
N THR A 17 -15.05 -9.81 29.27
CA THR A 17 -15.41 -9.57 30.68
C THR A 17 -14.38 -8.74 31.46
N ARG A 18 -13.25 -8.38 30.85
CA ARG A 18 -12.23 -7.53 31.47
C ARG A 18 -12.40 -6.09 31.01
N ALA A 19 -12.46 -5.15 31.96
CA ALA A 19 -12.25 -3.73 31.69
C ALA A 19 -10.95 -3.58 30.89
N GLN A 20 -10.92 -2.66 29.91
CA GLN A 20 -9.69 -2.33 29.16
C GLN A 20 -8.68 -1.71 30.13
N GLN A 21 -7.99 -2.56 30.89
CA GLN A 21 -6.96 -2.14 31.82
C GLN A 21 -5.83 -1.54 30.98
N ALA A 22 -5.50 -0.28 31.26
CA ALA A 22 -4.40 0.40 30.61
C ALA A 22 -3.17 -0.50 30.71
N ARG A 23 -2.55 -0.77 29.56
CA ARG A 23 -1.37 -1.62 29.48
C ARG A 23 -0.31 -1.11 30.48
N PRO A 24 0.29 -1.97 31.32
CA PRO A 24 1.34 -1.54 32.25
C PRO A 24 2.43 -0.77 31.51
N PHE A 25 2.99 0.29 32.11
CA PHE A 25 3.99 1.16 31.47
C PHE A 25 5.12 0.36 30.80
N ILE A 26 5.61 -0.70 31.45
CA ILE A 26 6.63 -1.61 30.93
C ILE A 26 6.19 -2.23 29.59
N SER A 27 4.94 -2.68 29.47
CA SER A 27 4.43 -3.24 28.22
C SER A 27 4.29 -2.20 27.10
N GLN A 28 4.04 -0.94 27.44
CA GLN A 28 4.05 0.17 26.48
C GLN A 28 5.47 0.50 26.03
N ALA A 29 6.42 0.57 26.97
CA ALA A 29 7.84 0.80 26.69
C ALA A 29 8.45 -0.33 25.84
N LEU A 30 8.15 -1.59 26.15
CA LEU A 30 8.58 -2.75 25.36
C LEU A 30 7.96 -2.73 23.95
N ALA A 31 6.69 -2.35 23.82
CA ALA A 31 6.04 -2.20 22.51
C ALA A 31 6.65 -1.05 21.70
N ALA A 32 6.97 0.08 22.34
CA ALA A 32 7.66 1.21 21.70
C ALA A 32 9.07 0.82 21.25
N ALA A 33 9.84 0.11 22.09
CA ALA A 33 11.15 -0.43 21.75
C ALA A 33 11.08 -1.42 20.56
N GLN A 34 10.05 -2.26 20.51
CA GLN A 34 9.81 -3.16 19.38
C GLN A 34 9.43 -2.41 18.09
N LYS A 35 8.60 -1.36 18.19
CA LYS A 35 8.26 -0.48 17.04
C LYS A 35 9.48 0.29 16.53
N ALA A 36 10.38 0.70 17.43
CA ALA A 36 11.63 1.36 17.12
C ALA A 36 12.71 0.41 16.55
N GLY A 37 12.42 -0.89 16.42
CA GLY A 37 13.30 -1.87 15.77
C GLY A 37 14.06 -2.81 16.72
N GLY A 38 13.82 -2.72 18.03
CA GLY A 38 14.33 -3.68 19.01
C GLY A 38 13.57 -5.01 18.97
N ARG A 39 14.21 -6.09 19.46
CA ARG A 39 13.53 -7.35 19.79
C ARG A 39 13.55 -7.54 21.29
N VAL A 40 12.40 -7.84 21.87
CA VAL A 40 12.30 -8.21 23.28
C VAL A 40 12.39 -9.73 23.37
N SER A 41 13.39 -10.24 24.09
CA SER A 41 13.53 -11.67 24.33
C SER A 41 12.39 -12.19 25.22
N ARG A 42 12.20 -13.51 25.27
CA ARG A 42 11.29 -14.13 26.26
C ARG A 42 11.70 -13.84 27.71
N SER A 43 12.95 -13.45 27.94
CA SER A 43 13.50 -13.02 29.23
C SER A 43 13.40 -11.50 29.47
N GLY A 44 12.69 -10.74 28.62
CA GLY A 44 12.46 -9.30 28.82
C GLY A 44 13.63 -8.39 28.45
N LYS A 45 14.73 -8.94 27.91
CA LYS A 45 15.88 -8.14 27.46
C LYS A 45 15.58 -7.51 26.10
N ILE A 46 15.84 -6.21 25.98
CA ILE A 46 15.85 -5.51 24.70
C ILE A 46 17.17 -5.88 24.01
N THR A 47 17.05 -6.59 22.90
CA THR A 47 18.15 -7.00 22.04
C THR A 47 18.02 -6.28 20.71
N THR A 48 19.13 -6.13 20.00
CA THR A 48 19.10 -5.71 18.60
C THR A 48 18.21 -6.69 17.83
N GLY A 49 17.12 -6.18 17.26
CA GLY A 49 16.20 -7.03 16.52
C GLY A 49 16.87 -7.52 15.25
N ASN A 50 16.82 -8.83 15.01
CA ASN A 50 17.22 -9.41 13.73
C ASN A 50 16.11 -9.23 12.67
N ARG A 51 15.48 -8.05 12.64
CA ARG A 51 14.72 -7.64 11.47
C ARG A 51 15.71 -7.04 10.51
N SER A 52 15.59 -7.44 9.25
CA SER A 52 16.16 -6.71 8.13
C SER A 52 15.98 -5.20 8.35
N ARG A 53 17.05 -4.49 8.75
CA ARG A 53 17.20 -3.05 8.47
C ARG A 53 17.42 -2.82 6.97
N PHE A 54 17.54 -3.91 6.22
CA PHE A 54 17.67 -4.03 4.78
C PHE A 54 16.30 -3.89 4.09
N GLY A 55 15.51 -2.91 4.52
CA GLY A 55 14.31 -2.48 3.82
C GLY A 55 14.65 -1.18 3.11
N ARG A 56 14.75 -1.22 1.78
CA ARG A 56 15.01 -0.06 0.91
C ARG A 56 13.76 0.86 0.91
N GLY A 57 13.44 1.43 2.07
CA GLY A 57 12.16 2.09 2.35
C GLY A 57 12.06 2.57 3.80
N GLN A 58 13.03 2.20 4.64
CA GLN A 58 13.16 2.74 5.99
C GLN A 58 13.27 4.26 6.00
N ARG A 59 14.04 4.86 5.07
CA ARG A 59 14.18 6.32 4.96
C ARG A 59 12.84 7.00 4.68
N ALA A 60 12.06 6.47 3.74
CA ALA A 60 10.71 6.95 3.43
C ALA A 60 9.79 6.91 4.66
N SER A 61 9.79 5.79 5.40
CA SER A 61 8.95 5.64 6.60
C SER A 61 9.28 6.64 7.72
N ILE A 62 10.56 7.04 7.83
CA ILE A 62 11.01 8.03 8.82
C ILE A 62 10.62 9.45 8.39
N GLN A 63 10.76 9.78 7.10
CA GLN A 63 10.39 11.10 6.58
C GLN A 63 8.87 11.33 6.60
N ALA A 64 8.08 10.33 6.21
CA ALA A 64 6.62 10.41 6.22
C ALA A 64 6.07 10.79 7.61
N ASN A 65 6.63 10.24 8.69
CA ASN A 65 6.19 10.56 10.06
C ASN A 65 6.43 12.02 10.50
N ARG A 66 7.21 12.82 9.74
CA ARG A 66 7.51 14.22 10.09
C ARG A 66 6.77 15.25 9.23
N LEU A 67 6.19 14.84 8.11
CA LEU A 67 5.72 15.78 7.06
C LEU A 67 4.21 15.67 6.75
N LEU A 68 3.48 14.78 7.41
CA LEU A 68 2.03 14.68 7.24
C LEU A 68 1.34 15.86 7.93
N THR A 69 0.59 16.64 7.16
CA THR A 69 -0.22 17.78 7.64
C THR A 69 -1.67 17.62 7.19
N GLY A 70 -2.58 18.48 7.65
CA GLY A 70 -3.97 18.49 7.17
C GLY A 70 -4.15 18.83 5.68
N ARG A 71 -3.06 19.19 4.97
CA ARG A 71 -3.04 19.40 3.51
C ARG A 71 -2.51 18.19 2.74
N SER A 72 -2.14 17.12 3.43
CA SER A 72 -1.68 15.88 2.80
C SER A 72 -2.88 15.10 2.25
N ARG A 73 -2.78 14.65 1.01
CA ARG A 73 -3.74 13.72 0.40
C ARG A 73 -3.67 12.36 1.10
N ILE A 74 -4.83 11.81 1.45
CA ILE A 74 -4.93 10.45 1.96
C ILE A 74 -5.14 9.49 0.79
N VAL A 75 -4.31 8.44 0.74
CA VAL A 75 -4.37 7.40 -0.28
C VAL A 75 -4.47 6.04 0.40
N VAL A 76 -5.47 5.26 0.03
CA VAL A 76 -5.60 3.86 0.45
C VAL A 76 -4.87 2.97 -0.54
N ILE A 77 -3.88 2.22 -0.08
CA ILE A 77 -3.15 1.26 -0.92
C ILE A 77 -3.52 -0.16 -0.50
N LYS A 78 -4.18 -0.91 -1.39
CA LYS A 78 -4.34 -2.37 -1.23
C LYS A 78 -3.19 -3.07 -1.91
N THR A 79 -2.51 -3.93 -1.18
CA THR A 79 -1.33 -4.65 -1.67
C THR A 79 -1.58 -6.14 -1.71
N ARG A 80 -1.07 -6.83 -2.73
CA ARG A 80 -1.04 -8.29 -2.80
C ARG A 80 0.29 -8.74 -3.40
N VAL A 81 0.98 -9.64 -2.70
CA VAL A 81 2.16 -10.33 -3.22
C VAL A 81 1.72 -11.68 -3.77
N VAL A 82 2.05 -11.95 -5.02
CA VAL A 82 1.71 -13.22 -5.68
C VAL A 82 3.00 -13.91 -6.06
N ARG A 83 3.11 -15.20 -5.73
CA ARG A 83 4.24 -16.03 -6.14
C ARG A 83 3.96 -16.62 -7.51
N HIS A 84 4.92 -16.49 -8.42
CA HIS A 84 4.85 -17.17 -9.71
C HIS A 84 5.07 -18.67 -9.48
N SER A 85 4.11 -19.49 -9.92
CA SER A 85 4.16 -20.95 -9.80
C SER A 85 3.24 -21.57 -10.85
N ALA A 86 3.50 -22.81 -11.23
CA ALA A 86 2.69 -23.55 -12.21
C ALA A 86 1.18 -23.66 -11.87
N ARG A 87 0.80 -23.42 -10.60
CA ARG A 87 -0.60 -23.44 -10.14
C ARG A 87 -1.24 -22.05 -10.05
N ALA A 88 -0.49 -20.97 -10.24
CA ALA A 88 -1.00 -19.62 -10.18
C ALA A 88 -1.66 -19.24 -11.53
N ALA A 89 -2.72 -18.43 -11.48
CA ALA A 89 -3.32 -17.89 -12.70
C ALA A 89 -2.25 -17.10 -13.50
N PRO A 90 -2.13 -17.31 -14.82
CA PRO A 90 -1.13 -16.64 -15.64
C PRO A 90 -1.23 -15.12 -15.52
N LEU A 91 -0.08 -14.44 -15.47
CA LEU A 91 -0.03 -12.98 -15.39
C LEU A 91 -0.77 -12.34 -16.59
N ALA A 92 -0.60 -12.89 -17.80
CA ALA A 92 -1.30 -12.44 -19.00
C ALA A 92 -2.83 -12.47 -18.86
N ALA A 93 -3.40 -13.49 -18.18
CA ALA A 93 -4.84 -13.56 -17.92
C ALA A 93 -5.29 -12.47 -16.96
N HIS A 94 -4.48 -12.16 -15.95
CA HIS A 94 -4.76 -11.06 -15.02
C HIS A 94 -4.71 -9.70 -15.71
N LEU A 95 -3.70 -9.44 -16.54
CA LEU A 95 -3.58 -8.20 -17.30
C LEU A 95 -4.76 -8.03 -18.27
N SER A 96 -5.21 -9.12 -18.89
CA SER A 96 -6.40 -9.11 -19.74
C SER A 96 -7.67 -8.75 -18.96
N TYR A 97 -7.80 -9.25 -17.72
CA TYR A 97 -8.93 -8.91 -16.85
C TYR A 97 -8.95 -7.43 -16.45
N LEU A 98 -7.78 -6.83 -16.18
CA LEU A 98 -7.68 -5.40 -15.86
C LEU A 98 -8.11 -4.51 -17.04
N ARG A 99 -7.92 -4.98 -18.27
CA ARG A 99 -8.23 -4.23 -19.50
C ARG A 99 -9.65 -4.39 -20.02
N ARG A 100 -10.60 -4.86 -19.21
CA ARG A 100 -11.97 -5.12 -19.70
C ARG A 100 -12.72 -3.82 -20.03
N ASP A 101 -13.73 -3.92 -20.89
CA ASP A 101 -14.52 -2.76 -21.33
C ASP A 101 -15.30 -2.13 -20.17
N GLY A 102 -15.56 -0.82 -20.25
CA GLY A 102 -16.33 -0.07 -19.26
C GLY A 102 -15.58 0.27 -17.97
N VAL A 103 -14.24 0.20 -17.97
CA VAL A 103 -13.41 0.51 -16.80
C VAL A 103 -12.73 1.86 -16.84
N THR A 104 -12.65 2.55 -17.97
CA THR A 104 -12.06 3.89 -18.06
C THR A 104 -13.12 4.98 -17.90
N ARG A 105 -12.68 6.23 -17.73
CA ARG A 105 -13.57 7.40 -17.56
C ARG A 105 -14.58 7.55 -18.72
N ASP A 106 -14.15 7.23 -19.93
CA ASP A 106 -14.95 7.32 -21.15
C ASP A 106 -15.74 6.04 -21.47
N GLY A 107 -15.67 5.03 -20.59
CA GLY A 107 -16.31 3.72 -20.80
C GLY A 107 -15.61 2.82 -21.81
N GLU A 108 -14.47 3.25 -22.35
CA GLU A 108 -13.68 2.50 -23.31
C GLU A 108 -12.92 1.33 -22.65
N LYS A 109 -12.33 0.51 -23.53
CA LYS A 109 -11.39 -0.53 -23.12
C LYS A 109 -10.13 0.08 -22.51
N ALA A 110 -9.79 -0.33 -21.30
CA ALA A 110 -8.57 0.10 -20.65
C ALA A 110 -7.30 -0.28 -21.44
N ARG A 111 -6.40 0.68 -21.56
CA ARG A 111 -5.05 0.51 -22.10
C ARG A 111 -4.06 0.49 -20.94
N LEU A 112 -3.07 -0.41 -21.01
CA LEU A 112 -2.01 -0.43 -20.02
C LEU A 112 -1.11 0.76 -20.26
N PHE A 113 -0.82 1.50 -19.20
CA PHE A 113 0.22 2.51 -19.18
C PHE A 113 1.40 2.02 -18.34
N GLY A 114 2.54 2.64 -18.54
CA GLY A 114 3.76 2.40 -17.76
C GLY A 114 4.57 3.69 -17.60
N PRO A 115 5.86 3.56 -17.26
CA PRO A 115 6.73 4.71 -17.04
C PRO A 115 6.82 5.64 -18.27
N GLU A 116 6.93 5.05 -19.46
CA GLU A 116 7.27 5.77 -20.70
C GLU A 116 6.10 6.00 -21.66
N GLY A 117 4.89 5.53 -21.34
CA GLY A 117 3.74 5.71 -22.25
C GLY A 117 2.44 5.03 -21.82
N ASP A 118 1.41 5.22 -22.64
CA ASP A 118 0.01 4.83 -22.36
C ASP A 118 -0.49 3.62 -23.16
N ASN A 119 0.41 2.94 -23.89
CA ASN A 119 0.05 1.80 -24.71
C ASN A 119 1.09 0.67 -24.61
N VAL A 120 1.15 0.07 -23.42
CA VAL A 120 2.01 -1.08 -23.17
C VAL A 120 1.31 -2.37 -23.60
N ASP A 121 2.00 -3.22 -24.36
CA ASP A 121 1.48 -4.52 -24.72
C ASP A 121 1.51 -5.48 -23.52
N ALA A 122 0.36 -6.11 -23.25
CA ALA A 122 0.18 -6.98 -22.10
C ALA A 122 0.96 -8.30 -22.21
N ARG A 123 1.11 -8.83 -23.44
CA ARG A 123 1.84 -10.08 -23.69
C ARG A 123 3.33 -9.84 -23.56
N ASP A 124 3.83 -8.73 -24.12
CA ASP A 124 5.25 -8.36 -24.01
C ASP A 124 5.64 -8.12 -22.56
N PHE A 125 4.81 -7.43 -21.77
CA PHE A 125 5.05 -7.27 -20.33
C PHE A 125 5.03 -8.61 -19.60
N ALA A 126 4.03 -9.47 -19.88
CA ALA A 126 3.93 -10.77 -19.22
C ALA A 126 5.13 -11.68 -19.53
N ALA A 127 5.66 -11.63 -20.77
CA ALA A 127 6.84 -12.38 -21.16
C ALA A 127 8.10 -11.93 -20.41
N ARG A 128 8.29 -10.61 -20.20
CA ARG A 128 9.41 -10.10 -19.39
C ARG A 128 9.38 -10.56 -17.94
N CYS A 129 8.20 -10.80 -17.39
CA CYS A 129 8.00 -11.25 -16.02
C CYS A 129 7.98 -12.78 -15.85
N GLU A 130 8.25 -13.58 -16.89
CA GLU A 130 8.10 -15.05 -16.84
C GLU A 130 8.98 -15.70 -15.76
N ASP A 131 10.21 -15.22 -15.63
CA ASP A 131 11.19 -15.73 -14.65
C ASP A 131 11.09 -15.07 -13.27
N ASP A 132 10.18 -14.09 -13.10
CA ASP A 132 10.02 -13.41 -11.82
C ASP A 132 9.46 -14.36 -10.76
N ARG A 133 10.14 -14.43 -9.61
CA ARG A 133 9.68 -15.27 -8.49
C ARG A 133 8.36 -14.78 -7.90
N HIS A 134 8.14 -13.46 -7.90
CA HIS A 134 6.92 -12.82 -7.41
C HIS A 134 6.60 -11.59 -8.24
N HIS A 135 5.31 -11.33 -8.41
CA HIS A 135 4.81 -10.03 -8.84
C HIS A 135 3.99 -9.37 -7.73
N PHE A 136 4.07 -8.05 -7.67
CA PHE A 136 3.36 -7.23 -6.70
C PHE A 136 2.18 -6.57 -7.37
N ARG A 137 1.03 -6.58 -6.71
CA ARG A 137 -0.19 -5.95 -7.20
C ARG A 137 -0.62 -4.88 -6.22
N PHE A 138 -0.85 -3.70 -6.76
CA PHE A 138 -1.29 -2.53 -6.01
C PHE A 138 -2.62 -2.05 -6.57
N ILE A 139 -3.50 -1.60 -5.67
CA ILE A 139 -4.62 -0.73 -6.00
C ILE A 139 -4.39 0.54 -5.21
N VAL A 140 -4.39 1.67 -5.89
CA VAL A 140 -4.05 2.97 -5.32
C VAL A 140 -5.30 3.81 -5.40
N SER A 141 -5.92 4.10 -4.25
CA SER A 141 -7.20 4.82 -4.20
C SER A 141 -7.01 6.13 -3.43
N PRO A 142 -6.70 7.24 -4.13
CA PRO A 142 -6.75 8.58 -3.57
C PRO A 142 -8.17 8.92 -3.10
N GLU A 143 -8.30 9.61 -1.97
CA GLU A 143 -9.61 10.05 -1.47
C GLU A 143 -10.30 11.08 -2.39
N ASP A 144 -9.50 11.88 -3.11
CA ASP A 144 -9.91 12.94 -4.03
C ASP A 144 -9.76 12.52 -5.50
N ALA A 145 -9.74 11.22 -5.79
CA ALA A 145 -9.49 10.69 -7.14
C ALA A 145 -10.45 11.23 -8.21
N VAL A 146 -11.70 11.55 -7.84
CA VAL A 146 -12.71 12.14 -8.73
C VAL A 146 -12.34 13.56 -9.20
N ASP A 147 -11.61 14.31 -8.36
CA ASP A 147 -11.18 15.69 -8.63
C ASP A 147 -9.81 15.73 -9.31
N MET A 148 -9.14 14.58 -9.44
CA MET A 148 -7.82 14.50 -10.07
C MET A 148 -7.93 14.60 -11.59
N ALA A 149 -7.06 15.42 -12.17
CA ALA A 149 -6.97 15.59 -13.61
C ALA A 149 -6.47 14.30 -14.29
N ASP A 150 -5.46 13.65 -13.71
CA ASP A 150 -4.83 12.46 -14.27
C ASP A 150 -4.36 11.49 -13.18
N LEU A 151 -4.98 10.30 -13.14
CA LEU A 151 -4.59 9.21 -12.22
C LEU A 151 -3.30 8.51 -12.66
N LYS A 152 -3.01 8.48 -13.95
CA LYS A 152 -1.81 7.83 -14.50
C LYS A 152 -0.56 8.59 -14.11
N ASP A 153 -0.60 9.92 -14.21
CA ASP A 153 0.50 10.77 -13.78
C ASP A 153 0.76 10.66 -12.28
N HIS A 154 -0.30 10.62 -11.47
CA HIS A 154 -0.15 10.35 -10.04
C HIS A 154 0.48 8.98 -9.75
N ALA A 155 0.08 7.94 -10.50
CA ALA A 155 0.70 6.63 -10.39
C ALA A 155 2.19 6.65 -10.81
N ARG A 156 2.55 7.38 -11.87
CA ARG A 156 3.96 7.56 -12.29
C ARG A 156 4.79 8.25 -11.21
N GLU A 157 4.27 9.31 -10.61
CA GLU A 157 4.93 10.01 -9.50
C GLU A 157 5.15 9.08 -8.30
N LEU A 158 4.11 8.31 -7.92
CA LEU A 158 4.18 7.33 -6.85
C LEU A 158 5.25 6.27 -7.14
N MET A 159 5.24 5.68 -8.34
CA MET A 159 6.19 4.65 -8.73
C MET A 159 7.61 5.21 -8.81
N GLY A 160 7.80 6.42 -9.32
CA GLY A 160 9.09 7.11 -9.32
C GLY A 160 9.63 7.38 -7.91
N GLN A 161 8.75 7.70 -6.95
CA GLN A 161 9.16 7.83 -5.55
C GLN A 161 9.52 6.47 -4.95
N MET A 162 8.75 5.41 -5.25
CA MET A 162 9.06 4.05 -4.81
C MET A 162 10.41 3.56 -5.35
N GLU A 163 10.75 3.86 -6.61
CA GLU A 163 12.08 3.55 -7.18
C GLU A 163 13.20 4.22 -6.39
N LYS A 164 13.04 5.50 -6.04
CA LYS A 164 14.03 6.27 -5.25
C LYS A 164 14.19 5.67 -3.86
N ASP A 165 13.08 5.35 -3.21
CA ASP A 165 13.07 4.78 -1.86
C ASP A 165 13.71 3.39 -1.85
N LEU A 166 13.38 2.58 -2.87
CA LEU A 166 13.92 1.25 -3.09
C LEU A 166 15.34 1.26 -3.67
N GLY A 167 15.86 2.38 -4.18
CA GLY A 167 17.16 2.42 -4.85
C GLY A 167 17.30 1.37 -5.96
N THR A 168 16.22 1.11 -6.69
CA THR A 168 16.18 0.18 -7.84
C THR A 168 15.09 0.63 -8.80
N LYS A 169 15.26 0.29 -10.08
CA LYS A 169 14.20 0.46 -11.08
C LYS A 169 13.09 -0.58 -10.88
N LEU A 170 11.87 -0.18 -11.25
CA LEU A 170 10.67 -1.01 -11.20
C LEU A 170 10.16 -1.20 -12.64
N ASP A 171 9.99 -2.44 -13.08
CA ASP A 171 9.19 -2.75 -14.27
C ASP A 171 7.73 -2.90 -13.82
N TRP A 172 6.85 -2.06 -14.35
CA TRP A 172 5.45 -2.00 -13.92
C TRP A 172 4.53 -1.53 -15.05
N VAL A 173 3.27 -1.95 -14.94
CA VAL A 173 2.16 -1.48 -15.76
C VAL A 173 0.96 -1.19 -14.87
N GLY A 174 0.13 -0.24 -15.30
CA GLY A 174 -1.08 0.18 -14.61
C GLY A 174 -2.27 0.32 -15.56
N VAL A 175 -3.45 0.39 -14.96
CA VAL A 175 -4.72 0.78 -15.60
C VAL A 175 -5.40 1.72 -14.61
N ASP A 176 -5.99 2.81 -15.09
CA ASP A 176 -6.89 3.65 -14.31
C ASP A 176 -8.33 3.14 -14.43
N HIS A 177 -8.96 2.88 -13.28
CA HIS A 177 -10.33 2.40 -13.23
C HIS A 177 -11.28 3.48 -12.72
N TRP A 178 -12.37 3.70 -13.46
CA TRP A 178 -13.45 4.65 -13.21
C TRP A 178 -14.83 3.98 -13.16
N ASN A 179 -14.90 2.64 -13.19
CA ASN A 179 -16.15 1.88 -13.17
C ASN A 179 -16.86 1.80 -11.82
N THR A 180 -16.39 2.54 -10.83
CA THR A 180 -16.99 2.64 -9.50
C THR A 180 -17.03 4.10 -9.09
N ASP A 181 -17.80 4.43 -8.05
CA ASP A 181 -17.82 5.77 -7.47
C ASP A 181 -16.46 6.22 -6.88
N ASN A 182 -15.45 5.33 -6.89
CA ASN A 182 -14.12 5.58 -6.33
C ASN A 182 -13.05 5.21 -7.37
N PRO A 183 -12.64 6.17 -8.21
CA PRO A 183 -11.57 5.95 -9.18
C PRO A 183 -10.26 5.52 -8.50
N HIS A 184 -9.52 4.59 -9.13
CA HIS A 184 -8.35 3.94 -8.53
C HIS A 184 -7.39 3.31 -9.55
#